data_AF-A0A5C7LZA6-F1
#
_entry.id   AF-A0A5C7LZA6-F1
#
_cell.length_a   1.000
_cell.length_b   1.000
_cell.length_c   1.000
_cell.angle_alpha   90.00
_cell.angle_beta   90.00
_cell.angle_gamma   90.00
#
_symmetry.space_group_name_H-M   'P 1'
#
loop_
_entity.id
_entity.type
_entity.pdbx_description
1 polymer ?
#
loop_
_entity_poly.entity_id
_entity_poly.type
_entity_poly.pdbx_seq_one_letter_code
_entity_poly.pdbx_strand_id
1 'polypeptide(L)' 'MGCWLHSGPASGGGRDQAQREIAGRIGDLAGNEHRHIAALSRVSQRSSATEDFAGALDLLLAGIRTRIG' A
#
# COMPACT_ATOMS: atom_id res chain seq x y z
N MET A 1 34.15 -1.06 15.61
CA MET A 1 33.53 -1.64 14.40
C MET A 1 32.01 -1.62 14.59
N GLY A 2 31.32 -0.63 14.00
CA GLY A 2 29.85 -0.55 14.06
C GLY A 2 29.28 -1.04 12.74
N CYS A 3 28.66 -2.21 12.74
CA CYS A 3 27.92 -2.71 11.59
C CYS A 3 26.57 -2.00 11.51
N TRP A 4 26.50 -0.97 10.66
CA TRP A 4 25.23 -0.47 10.15
C TRP A 4 24.65 -1.55 9.24
N LEU A 5 23.80 -2.43 9.78
CA LEU A 5 22.94 -3.27 8.95
C LEU A 5 21.95 -2.35 8.24
N HIS A 6 22.29 -1.99 7.00
CA HIS A 6 21.36 -1.48 6.03
C HIS A 6 20.38 -2.60 5.69
N SER A 7 19.29 -2.70 6.44
CA SER A 7 18.13 -3.52 6.06
C SER A 7 17.46 -2.87 4.85
N GLY A 8 18.06 -3.06 3.68
CA GLY A 8 17.46 -2.76 2.38
C GLY A 8 16.21 -3.63 2.14
N PRO A 9 15.44 -3.37 1.06
CA PRO A 9 14.01 -3.66 0.91
C PRO A 9 13.57 -5.14 0.84
N ALA A 10 14.39 -6.10 1.28
CA ALA A 10 14.05 -7.52 1.31
C ALA A 10 12.94 -7.90 2.31
N SER A 11 12.53 -7.00 3.21
CA SER A 11 11.37 -7.21 4.11
C SER A 11 10.02 -6.78 3.51
N GLY A 12 9.98 -6.31 2.26
CA GLY A 12 8.76 -5.81 1.61
C GLY A 12 7.72 -6.92 1.33
N GLY A 13 8.15 -8.04 0.74
CA GLY A 13 7.23 -9.10 0.30
C GLY A 13 6.44 -9.77 1.43
N GLY A 14 7.09 -10.01 2.58
CA GLY A 14 6.40 -10.58 3.76
C GLY A 14 5.40 -9.61 4.39
N ARG A 15 5.69 -8.30 4.36
CA ARG A 15 4.76 -7.29 4.86
C ARG A 15 3.58 -7.08 3.92
N ASP A 16 3.81 -7.06 2.61
CA ASP A 16 2.75 -6.97 1.61
C ASP A 16 1.80 -8.18 1.70
N GLN A 17 2.33 -9.39 1.87
CA GLN A 17 1.51 -10.58 2.03
C GLN A 17 0.64 -10.51 3.30
N ALA A 18 1.23 -10.15 4.45
CA ALA A 18 0.49 -9.99 5.69
C ALA A 18 -0.57 -8.87 5.60
N GLN A 19 -0.26 -7.76 4.92
CA GLN A 19 -1.22 -6.69 4.67
C GLN A 19 -2.40 -7.19 3.84
N ARG A 20 -2.15 -7.94 2.77
CA ARG A 20 -3.20 -8.50 1.91
C ARG A 20 -4.10 -9.47 2.69
N GLU A 21 -3.51 -10.32 3.53
CA GLU A 21 -4.28 -11.23 4.40
C GLU A 21 -5.17 -10.49 5.40
N ILE A 22 -4.65 -9.44 6.05
CA ILE A 22 -5.42 -8.60 6.97
C ILE A 22 -6.55 -7.88 6.21
N ALA A 23 -6.26 -7.32 5.04
CA ALA A 23 -7.27 -6.67 4.20
C ALA A 23 -8.37 -7.66 3.76
N GLY A 24 -8.03 -8.92 3.47
CA GLY A 24 -8.99 -10.00 3.25
C GLY A 24 -9.97 -10.15 4.42
N ARG A 25 -9.43 -10.33 5.63
CA ARG A 25 -10.23 -10.49 6.85
C ARG A 25 -11.13 -9.28 7.14
N ILE A 26 -10.64 -8.06 6.91
CA ILE A 26 -11.44 -6.83 7.07
C ILE A 26 -12.59 -6.83 6.06
N GLY A 27 -12.34 -7.23 4.81
CA GLY A 27 -13.37 -7.31 3.77
C GLY A 27 -14.47 -8.31 4.11
N ASP A 28 -14.08 -9.49 4.60
CA ASP A 28 -15.02 -10.53 5.01
C ASP A 28 -15.87 -10.09 6.21
N LEU A 29 -15.25 -9.44 7.21
CA LEU A 29 -15.95 -8.91 8.38
C LEU A 29 -16.89 -7.75 8.02
N ALA A 30 -16.48 -6.88 7.10
CA ALA A 30 -17.29 -5.74 6.67
C ALA A 30 -18.58 -6.18 5.95
N GLY A 31 -18.51 -7.27 5.19
CA GLY A 31 -19.66 -7.87 4.52
C GLY A 31 -20.52 -6.86 3.73
N ASN A 32 -21.84 -7.11 3.70
CA ASN A 32 -22.79 -6.22 3.05
C ASN A 32 -23.19 -5.00 3.90
N GLU A 33 -22.98 -5.07 5.23
CA GLU A 33 -23.32 -3.99 6.16
C GLU A 33 -22.38 -2.79 5.98
N HIS A 34 -21.13 -3.03 5.61
CA HIS A 34 -20.13 -2.00 5.37
C HIS A 34 -19.55 -2.09 3.96
N ARG A 35 -20.42 -1.99 2.94
CA ARG A 35 -20.07 -2.13 1.52
C ARG A 35 -18.84 -1.32 1.08
N HIS A 36 -18.69 -0.09 1.58
CA HIS A 36 -17.55 0.76 1.25
C HIS A 36 -16.24 0.22 1.84
N ILE A 37 -16.26 -0.27 3.08
CA ILE A 37 -15.10 -0.89 3.72
C ILE A 37 -14.72 -2.20 3.03
N ALA A 38 -15.70 -3.01 2.62
CA ALA A 38 -15.47 -4.21 1.82
C ALA A 38 -14.87 -3.89 0.43
N ALA A 39 -15.27 -2.78 -0.18
CA ALA A 39 -14.67 -2.31 -1.43
C ALA A 39 -13.22 -1.84 -1.23
N LEU A 40 -12.93 -1.02 -0.22
CA LEU A 40 -11.58 -0.56 0.11
C LEU A 40 -10.64 -1.72 0.45
N SER A 41 -11.14 -2.71 1.18
CA SER A 41 -10.41 -3.93 1.52
C SER A 41 -9.98 -4.73 0.29
N ARG A 42 -10.84 -4.80 -0.75
CA ARG A 42 -10.50 -5.44 -2.03
C ARG A 42 -9.46 -4.67 -2.83
N VAL A 43 -9.48 -3.33 -2.75
CA VAL A 43 -8.44 -2.49 -3.37
C VAL A 43 -7.10 -2.72 -2.66
N SER A 44 -7.10 -2.71 -1.32
CA SER A 44 -5.89 -2.93 -0.51
C SER A 44 -5.26 -4.32 -0.70
N GLN A 45 -6.06 -5.34 -0.98
CA GLN A 45 -5.57 -6.69 -1.32
C GLN A 45 -4.81 -6.75 -2.66
N ARG A 46 -5.10 -5.84 -3.60
CA ARG A 46 -4.52 -5.86 -4.95
C ARG A 46 -3.28 -4.98 -5.05
N SER A 47 -3.14 -3.98 -4.19
CA SER A 47 -1.97 -3.10 -4.16
C SER A 47 -0.82 -3.71 -3.36
N SER A 48 0.41 -3.41 -3.79
CA SER A 48 1.63 -3.55 -2.98
C SER A 48 2.06 -2.19 -2.43
N ALA A 49 2.85 -2.19 -1.35
CA ALA A 49 3.47 -0.95 -0.85
C ALA A 49 4.38 -0.30 -1.91
N THR A 50 4.96 -1.10 -2.80
CA THR A 50 5.82 -0.62 -3.89
C THR A 50 5.01 0.12 -4.97
N GLU A 51 3.87 -0.45 -5.39
CA GLU A 51 2.98 0.19 -6.36
C GLU A 51 2.35 1.47 -5.80
N ASP A 52 1.96 1.46 -4.53
CA ASP A 52 1.40 2.65 -3.85
C ASP A 52 2.44 3.77 -3.77
N PHE A 53 3.68 3.43 -3.39
CA PHE A 53 4.79 4.39 -3.37
C PHE A 53 5.08 4.97 -4.76
N ALA A 54 5.11 4.13 -5.81
CA ALA A 54 5.32 4.60 -7.17
C ALA A 54 4.20 5.56 -7.63
N GLY A 55 2.94 5.23 -7.32
CA GLY A 55 1.80 6.10 -7.61
C GLY A 55 1.85 7.43 -6.85
N ALA A 56 2.27 7.41 -5.58
CA ALA A 56 2.44 8.62 -4.79
C ALA A 56 3.53 9.55 -5.36
N LEU A 57 4.64 8.99 -5.85
CA LEU A 57 5.69 9.77 -6.53
C LEU A 57 5.18 10.41 -7.82
N ASP A 58 4.39 9.68 -8.62
CA ASP A 58 3.80 10.23 -9.84
C ASP A 58 2.84 11.40 -9.54
N LEU A 59 2.00 11.25 -8.51
CA LEU A 59 1.12 12.32 -8.04
C LEU A 59 1.88 13.56 -7.58
N LEU A 60 2.98 13.37 -6.84
CA LEU A 60 3.85 14.46 -6.39
C LEU A 60 4.49 15.19 -7.59
N LEU A 61 5.00 14.44 -8.57
CA LEU A 61 5.57 15.00 -9.79
C LEU A 61 4.52 15.76 -10.62
N ALA A 62 3.30 15.22 -10.73
CA ALA A 62 2.19 15.90 -11.40
C ALA A 62 1.86 17.23 -10.71
N GLY A 63 1.77 17.25 -9.37
CA GLY A 63 1.51 18.47 -8.61
C GLY A 63 2.62 19.53 -8.70
N ILE A 64 3.87 19.13 -8.83
CA ILE A 64 4.98 20.05 -9.11
C ILE A 64 4.82 20.67 -10.50
N ARG A 65 4.50 19.86 -11.51
CA ARG A 65 4.31 20.32 -12.90
C ARG A 65 3.14 21.30 -13.02
N THR A 66 2.04 21.08 -12.31
CA THR A 66 0.87 21.98 -12.37
C THR A 66 1.08 23.33 -11.69
N ARG A 67 2.04 23.46 -10.75
CA ARG A 67 2.39 24.75 -10.13
C ARG A 67 3.39 25.58 -10.93
N ILE A 68 4.09 24.96 -11.87
CA ILE A 68 5.12 25.61 -12.70
C ILE A 68 4.52 26.11 -14.04
N GLY A 69 3.32 25.65 -14.41
CA GLY A 69 2.54 26.16 -15.54
C GLY A 69 1.57 27.27 -15.13
#